data_AF-A0A961TEL2-F1
#
_entry.id   AF-A0A961TEL2-F1
#
_cell.length_a   1.000
_cell.length_b   1.000
_cell.length_c   1.000
_cell.angle_alpha   90.00
_cell.angle_beta   90.00
_cell.angle_gamma   90.00
#
_symmetry.space_group_name_H-M   'P 1'
#
loop_
_entity.id
_entity.type
_entity.pdbx_description
1 polymer ?
#
loop_
_entity_poly.entity_id
_entity_poly.type
_entity_poly.pdbx_seq_one_letter_code
_entity_poly.pdbx_strand_id
1 'polypeptide(L)'
;GAEISCGQRAAPGAIERVRIDPVTLEPKVRVIGIEPWSDEPGFAEAAETVGVTGVCGSAIIEVVAEMFLTGIISEDGVVDGSLAERSDRIISDGRTFSYVLWRGKQELVIRQTDVRAIQLAKAALYAGIKLLMDKQGITHVDSISFAGAFGTFIDPKYAMVLGLIPDCDLDRVKAVGNAAGYGAKMALLNRDFRREIEQTVRRIEKIETALEPKFQEHFVHAMAMPNKVDAFPKLSERVTLPERKLMADGMPEDGTPRRRGGRRR
;
A
#
# COMPACT_ATOMS: atom_id res chain seq x y z
N GLY A 1 6.06 -5.93 -7.00
CA GLY A 1 6.29 -6.92 -8.07
C GLY A 1 7.63 -7.55 -7.81
N ALA A 2 8.71 -6.84 -8.15
CA ALA A 2 10.02 -7.13 -7.58
C ALA A 2 9.94 -7.08 -6.03
N GLU A 3 10.70 -7.96 -5.37
CA GLU A 3 10.84 -8.06 -3.90
C GLU A 3 9.59 -8.47 -3.10
N ILE A 4 8.53 -8.90 -3.78
CA ILE A 4 7.36 -9.52 -3.14
C ILE A 4 7.38 -11.01 -3.45
N SER A 5 7.18 -11.85 -2.44
CA SER A 5 7.34 -13.31 -2.52
C SER A 5 6.59 -13.96 -3.68
N CYS A 6 5.34 -13.55 -3.89
CA CYS A 6 4.48 -14.03 -4.99
C CYS A 6 4.32 -12.97 -6.10
N GLY A 7 5.16 -11.94 -6.10
CA GLY A 7 5.06 -10.82 -7.03
C GLY A 7 5.52 -11.16 -8.44
N GLN A 8 4.76 -10.73 -9.44
CA GLN A 8 5.15 -10.85 -10.84
C GLN A 8 4.81 -9.60 -11.67
N ARG A 9 5.27 -9.58 -12.92
CA ARG A 9 4.87 -8.54 -13.89
C ARG A 9 3.41 -8.76 -14.30
N ALA A 10 2.74 -7.68 -14.71
CA ALA A 10 1.39 -7.76 -15.26
C ALA A 10 1.43 -8.50 -16.62
N ALA A 11 1.00 -9.75 -16.63
CA ALA A 11 0.94 -10.65 -17.78
C ALA A 11 -0.18 -11.68 -17.55
N PRO A 12 -0.65 -12.39 -18.59
CA PRO A 12 -1.64 -13.45 -18.42
C PRO A 12 -1.27 -14.44 -17.31
N GLY A 13 -2.24 -14.77 -16.46
CA GLY A 13 -2.06 -15.59 -15.27
C GLY A 13 -1.68 -14.83 -14.00
N ALA A 14 -1.47 -13.52 -14.08
CA ALA A 14 -1.30 -12.67 -12.90
C ALA A 14 -2.63 -12.21 -12.32
N ILE A 15 -2.77 -12.35 -11.00
CA ILE A 15 -3.85 -11.70 -10.26
C ILE A 15 -3.68 -10.18 -10.41
N GLU A 16 -4.74 -9.51 -10.84
CA GLU A 16 -4.80 -8.06 -11.05
C GLU A 16 -5.80 -7.31 -10.18
N ARG A 17 -6.79 -8.01 -9.62
CA ARG A 17 -7.74 -7.45 -8.64
C ARG A 17 -8.00 -8.44 -7.51
N VAL A 18 -8.24 -7.93 -6.32
CA VAL A 18 -8.51 -8.72 -5.11
C VAL A 18 -9.62 -8.07 -4.29
N ARG A 19 -10.59 -8.85 -3.83
CA ARG A 19 -11.58 -8.44 -2.82
C ARG A 19 -11.58 -9.50 -1.72
N ILE A 20 -11.65 -9.10 -0.46
CA ILE A 20 -11.73 -10.02 0.67
C ILE A 20 -13.06 -9.80 1.38
N ASP A 21 -13.80 -10.88 1.61
CA ASP A 21 -15.03 -10.81 2.38
C ASP A 21 -14.71 -10.48 3.86
N PRO A 22 -15.28 -9.42 4.46
CA PRO A 22 -14.92 -8.99 5.81
C PRO A 22 -15.38 -9.95 6.92
N VAL A 23 -16.30 -10.87 6.62
CA VAL A 23 -16.85 -11.84 7.57
C VAL A 23 -16.09 -13.16 7.47
N THR A 24 -16.01 -13.73 6.28
CA THR A 24 -15.42 -15.06 6.04
C THR A 24 -13.91 -15.00 5.83
N LEU A 25 -13.38 -13.85 5.44
CA LEU A 25 -11.99 -13.64 5.01
C LEU A 25 -11.60 -14.41 3.74
N GLU A 26 -12.58 -14.94 3.01
CA GLU A 26 -12.31 -15.57 1.72
C GLU A 26 -12.02 -14.52 0.65
N PRO A 27 -10.93 -14.69 -0.11
CA PRO A 27 -10.61 -13.79 -1.20
C PRO A 27 -11.35 -14.20 -2.47
N LYS A 28 -11.72 -13.21 -3.28
CA LYS A 28 -11.97 -13.39 -4.70
C LYS A 28 -11.02 -12.55 -5.53
N VAL A 29 -10.62 -13.10 -6.67
CA VAL A 29 -9.56 -12.53 -7.49
C VAL A 29 -9.98 -12.43 -8.95
N ARG A 30 -9.44 -11.43 -9.65
CA ARG A 30 -9.46 -11.36 -11.12
C ARG A 30 -8.04 -11.57 -11.64
N VAL A 31 -7.91 -12.32 -12.72
CA VAL A 31 -6.63 -12.72 -13.30
C VAL A 31 -6.53 -12.18 -14.72
N ILE A 32 -5.40 -11.59 -15.08
CA ILE A 32 -5.17 -11.09 -16.44
C ILE A 32 -5.34 -12.26 -17.42
N GLY A 33 -6.19 -12.08 -18.43
CA GLY A 33 -6.54 -13.12 -19.40
C GLY A 33 -7.71 -14.01 -19.00
N ILE A 34 -8.33 -13.78 -17.83
CA ILE A 34 -9.55 -14.45 -17.38
C ILE A 34 -10.58 -13.36 -17.02
N GLU A 35 -11.68 -13.33 -17.77
CA GLU A 35 -12.72 -12.31 -17.60
C GLU A 35 -13.55 -12.47 -16.30
N PRO A 36 -14.08 -13.68 -15.95
CA PRO A 36 -14.84 -13.85 -14.71
C PRO A 36 -13.97 -13.70 -13.47
N TRP A 37 -14.60 -13.35 -12.35
CA TRP A 37 -13.98 -13.46 -11.03
C TRP A 37 -13.86 -14.92 -10.58
N SER A 38 -12.99 -15.19 -9.61
CA SER A 38 -12.78 -16.56 -9.11
C SER A 38 -14.00 -17.23 -8.46
N ASP A 39 -15.00 -16.45 -8.06
CA ASP A 39 -16.29 -16.92 -7.53
C ASP A 39 -17.38 -17.06 -8.60
N GLU A 40 -17.08 -16.76 -9.88
CA GLU A 40 -18.04 -16.77 -10.98
C GLU A 40 -17.89 -18.01 -11.88
N PRO A 41 -19.00 -18.48 -12.51
CA PRO A 41 -18.96 -19.59 -13.45
C PRO A 41 -17.98 -19.35 -14.61
N GLY A 42 -17.26 -20.40 -15.02
CA GLY A 42 -16.30 -20.35 -16.12
C GLY A 42 -14.87 -19.96 -15.72
N PHE A 43 -14.65 -19.45 -14.50
CA PHE A 43 -13.31 -19.16 -14.03
C PHE A 43 -12.42 -20.41 -13.95
N ALA A 44 -12.94 -21.50 -13.36
CA ALA A 44 -12.14 -22.71 -13.15
C ALA A 44 -11.60 -23.29 -14.46
N GLU A 45 -12.44 -23.38 -15.50
CA GLU A 45 -12.07 -23.86 -16.83
C GLU A 45 -11.03 -22.93 -17.50
N ALA A 46 -11.26 -21.61 -17.44
CA ALA A 46 -10.30 -20.64 -17.97
C ALA A 46 -8.95 -20.69 -17.23
N ALA A 47 -8.98 -20.87 -15.91
CA ALA A 47 -7.80 -20.95 -15.06
C ALA A 47 -6.98 -22.24 -15.29
N GLU A 48 -7.59 -23.33 -15.76
CA GLU A 48 -6.84 -24.51 -16.21
C GLU A 48 -5.97 -24.23 -17.42
N THR A 49 -6.43 -23.34 -18.32
CA THR A 49 -5.73 -22.99 -19.55
C THR A 49 -4.70 -21.88 -19.34
N VAL A 50 -5.11 -20.78 -18.71
CA VAL A 50 -4.26 -19.59 -18.50
C VAL A 50 -3.32 -19.75 -17.31
N GLY A 51 -3.76 -20.45 -16.26
CA GLY A 51 -3.06 -20.59 -14.99
C GLY A 51 -3.22 -19.38 -14.07
N VAL A 52 -2.84 -19.56 -12.80
CA VAL A 52 -2.70 -18.48 -11.81
C VAL A 52 -1.31 -18.62 -11.20
N THR A 53 -0.43 -17.67 -11.49
CA THR A 53 1.04 -17.85 -11.33
C THR A 53 1.70 -16.83 -10.40
N GLY A 54 0.96 -15.80 -9.97
CA GLY A 54 1.49 -14.74 -9.13
C GLY A 54 0.62 -13.50 -9.11
N VAL A 55 1.07 -12.46 -8.42
CA VAL A 55 0.33 -11.23 -8.14
C VAL A 55 1.02 -10.04 -8.79
N CYS A 56 0.31 -9.26 -9.62
CA CYS A 56 0.89 -8.07 -10.22
C CYS A 56 0.91 -6.87 -9.25
N GLY A 57 1.58 -5.78 -9.62
CA GLY A 57 1.77 -4.61 -8.74
C GLY A 57 0.47 -3.98 -8.23
N SER A 58 -0.56 -3.84 -9.09
CA SER A 58 -1.86 -3.30 -8.68
C SER A 58 -2.57 -4.22 -7.70
N ALA A 59 -2.55 -5.53 -7.92
CA ALA A 59 -3.15 -6.50 -7.01
C ALA A 59 -2.42 -6.59 -5.67
N ILE A 60 -1.10 -6.33 -5.61
CA ILE A 60 -0.37 -6.25 -4.33
C ILE A 60 -0.88 -5.06 -3.50
N ILE A 61 -1.18 -3.93 -4.14
CA ILE A 61 -1.79 -2.79 -3.45
C ILE A 61 -3.19 -3.17 -2.94
N GLU A 62 -4.02 -3.76 -3.80
CA GLU A 62 -5.38 -4.15 -3.41
C GLU A 62 -5.39 -5.19 -2.29
N VAL A 63 -4.59 -6.25 -2.35
CA VAL A 63 -4.61 -7.30 -1.33
C VAL A 63 -4.17 -6.79 0.04
N VAL A 64 -3.12 -5.96 0.11
CA VAL A 64 -2.67 -5.41 1.40
C VAL A 64 -3.71 -4.42 1.95
N ALA A 65 -4.32 -3.63 1.08
CA ALA A 65 -5.39 -2.71 1.47
C ALA A 65 -6.64 -3.44 1.95
N GLU A 66 -7.06 -4.51 1.25
CA GLU A 66 -8.17 -5.38 1.63
C GLU A 66 -7.88 -6.11 2.94
N MET A 67 -6.65 -6.61 3.14
CA MET A 67 -6.23 -7.21 4.40
C MET A 67 -6.34 -6.21 5.55
N PHE A 68 -6.03 -4.93 5.32
CA PHE A 68 -6.20 -3.88 6.32
C PHE A 68 -7.68 -3.61 6.59
N LEU A 69 -8.49 -3.38 5.55
CA LEU A 69 -9.92 -3.08 5.67
C LEU A 69 -10.72 -4.19 6.34
N THR A 70 -10.34 -5.46 6.13
CA THR A 70 -10.98 -6.63 6.75
C THR A 70 -10.41 -7.00 8.12
N GLY A 71 -9.40 -6.25 8.60
CA GLY A 71 -8.76 -6.46 9.89
C GLY A 71 -7.84 -7.68 9.94
N ILE A 72 -7.48 -8.29 8.80
CA ILE A 72 -6.45 -9.34 8.72
C ILE A 72 -5.08 -8.79 9.14
N ILE A 73 -4.80 -7.53 8.79
CA ILE A 73 -3.63 -6.81 9.31
C ILE A 73 -4.04 -5.62 10.17
N SER A 74 -3.24 -5.35 11.20
CA SER A 74 -3.36 -4.14 12.01
C SER A 74 -2.95 -2.89 11.24
N GLU A 75 -3.18 -1.71 11.82
CA GLU A 75 -2.67 -0.44 11.26
C GLU A 75 -1.14 -0.47 11.08
N ASP A 76 -0.42 -1.16 11.96
CA ASP A 76 1.02 -1.33 11.89
C ASP A 76 1.44 -2.45 10.92
N GLY A 77 0.51 -3.05 10.18
CA GLY A 77 0.76 -4.05 9.14
C GLY A 77 1.12 -5.44 9.69
N VAL A 78 0.77 -5.76 10.94
CA VAL A 78 0.98 -7.10 11.52
C VAL A 78 -0.20 -7.99 11.17
N VAL A 79 0.05 -9.18 10.62
CA VAL A 79 -0.98 -10.19 10.36
C VAL A 79 -1.50 -10.75 11.69
N ASP A 80 -2.80 -10.64 11.93
CA ASP A 80 -3.46 -11.08 13.16
C ASP A 80 -3.65 -12.60 13.16
N GLY A 81 -2.75 -13.31 13.84
CA GLY A 81 -2.80 -14.77 13.94
C GLY A 81 -3.99 -15.32 14.71
N SER A 82 -4.66 -14.52 15.54
CA SER A 82 -5.87 -14.96 16.26
C SER A 82 -7.02 -15.32 15.32
N LEU A 83 -6.98 -14.78 14.09
CA LEU A 83 -7.97 -15.02 13.06
C LEU A 83 -7.80 -16.40 12.38
N ALA A 84 -6.74 -17.16 12.67
CA ALA A 84 -6.54 -18.51 12.17
C ALA A 84 -7.63 -19.50 12.64
N GLU A 85 -8.27 -19.23 13.78
CA GLU A 85 -9.44 -20.01 14.24
C GLU A 85 -10.69 -19.73 13.40
N ARG A 86 -10.75 -18.56 12.75
CA ARG A 86 -11.88 -18.11 11.92
C ARG A 86 -11.70 -18.47 10.45
N SER A 87 -10.47 -18.41 9.93
CA SER A 87 -10.18 -18.65 8.52
C SER A 87 -8.89 -19.45 8.35
N ASP A 88 -8.99 -20.54 7.59
CA ASP A 88 -7.86 -21.40 7.26
C ASP A 88 -6.83 -20.75 6.31
N ARG A 89 -7.14 -19.55 5.81
CA ARG A 89 -6.26 -18.73 4.97
C ARG A 89 -5.14 -18.09 5.79
N ILE A 90 -5.30 -17.98 7.10
CA ILE A 90 -4.26 -17.41 7.98
C ILE A 90 -3.46 -18.57 8.55
N ILE A 91 -2.19 -18.62 8.15
CA ILE A 91 -1.29 -19.72 8.48
C ILE A 91 -0.11 -19.22 9.29
N SER A 92 0.39 -20.07 10.19
CA SER A 92 1.63 -19.81 10.91
C SER A 92 2.82 -19.85 9.95
N ASP A 93 3.69 -18.85 10.02
CA ASP A 93 4.90 -18.69 9.23
C ASP A 93 6.05 -18.28 10.16
N GLY A 94 6.69 -19.30 10.75
CA GLY A 94 7.73 -19.13 11.76
C GLY A 94 7.22 -18.45 13.03
N ARG A 95 7.65 -17.21 13.27
CA ARG A 95 7.22 -16.38 14.42
C ARG A 95 6.09 -15.40 14.05
N THR A 96 5.62 -15.46 12.81
CA THR A 96 4.63 -14.55 12.25
C THR A 96 3.49 -15.34 11.62
N PHE A 97 2.53 -14.64 11.04
CA PHE A 97 1.44 -15.23 10.28
C PHE A 97 1.45 -14.69 8.85
N SER A 98 0.89 -15.48 7.94
CA SER A 98 0.79 -15.17 6.51
C SER A 98 -0.64 -15.43 6.03
N TYR A 99 -1.03 -14.77 4.93
CA TYR A 99 -2.36 -14.91 4.34
C TYR A 99 -2.30 -15.63 2.98
N VAL A 100 -3.03 -16.74 2.84
CA VAL A 100 -3.11 -17.54 1.62
C VAL A 100 -4.12 -16.93 0.66
N LEU A 101 -3.64 -16.10 -0.26
CA LEU A 101 -4.47 -15.43 -1.27
C LEU A 101 -5.05 -16.41 -2.28
N TRP A 102 -4.27 -17.41 -2.71
CA TRP A 102 -4.70 -18.35 -3.75
C TRP A 102 -4.25 -19.77 -3.45
N ARG A 103 -5.19 -20.72 -3.56
CA ARG A 103 -4.94 -22.17 -3.50
C ARG A 103 -5.07 -22.73 -4.91
N GLY A 104 -3.97 -23.21 -5.47
CA GLY A 104 -3.94 -23.81 -6.81
C GLY A 104 -2.66 -24.63 -7.01
N LYS A 105 -2.31 -24.93 -8.26
CA LYS A 105 -1.05 -25.62 -8.59
C LYS A 105 0.17 -24.92 -7.98
N GLN A 106 0.14 -23.60 -7.93
CA GLN A 106 1.06 -22.77 -7.19
C GLN A 106 0.26 -22.02 -6.12
N GLU A 107 0.61 -22.23 -4.85
CA GLU A 107 0.03 -21.48 -3.76
C GLU A 107 0.62 -20.05 -3.73
N LEU A 108 -0.25 -19.04 -3.63
CA LEU A 108 0.17 -17.64 -3.53
C LEU A 108 -0.13 -17.14 -2.13
N VAL A 109 0.94 -16.86 -1.39
CA VAL A 109 0.89 -16.44 0.00
C VAL A 109 1.43 -15.02 0.12
N ILE A 110 0.69 -14.17 0.83
CA ILE A 110 1.13 -12.83 1.25
C ILE A 110 1.79 -12.98 2.61
N ARG A 111 3.10 -12.82 2.65
CA ARG A 111 3.89 -12.96 3.88
C ARG A 111 3.95 -11.67 4.67
N GLN A 112 4.24 -11.79 5.96
CA GLN A 112 4.52 -10.64 6.81
C GLN A 112 5.64 -9.75 6.24
N THR A 113 6.68 -10.32 5.63
CA THR A 113 7.77 -9.58 4.98
C THR A 113 7.31 -8.81 3.74
N ASP A 114 6.33 -9.35 3.00
CA ASP A 114 5.76 -8.67 1.84
C ASP A 114 4.99 -7.41 2.28
N VAL A 115 4.19 -7.53 3.35
CA VAL A 115 3.48 -6.38 3.96
C VAL A 115 4.48 -5.31 4.40
N ARG A 116 5.59 -5.72 5.04
CA ARG A 116 6.65 -4.79 5.47
C ARG A 116 7.31 -4.07 4.29
N ALA A 117 7.60 -4.77 3.20
CA ALA A 117 8.16 -4.15 2.00
C ALA A 117 7.22 -3.09 1.41
N ILE A 118 5.91 -3.37 1.39
CA ILE A 118 4.90 -2.40 0.94
C ILE A 118 4.80 -1.19 1.89
N GLN A 119 4.87 -1.40 3.21
CA GLN A 119 4.88 -0.30 4.18
C GLN A 119 6.08 0.64 3.96
N LEU A 120 7.28 0.10 3.77
CA LEU A 120 8.47 0.89 3.50
C LEU A 120 8.33 1.72 2.22
N ALA A 121 7.85 1.09 1.14
CA ALA A 121 7.66 1.75 -0.14
C ALA A 121 6.61 2.88 -0.07
N LYS A 122 5.46 2.60 0.54
CA LYS A 122 4.38 3.59 0.65
C LYS A 122 4.73 4.72 1.61
N ALA A 123 5.45 4.42 2.70
CA ALA A 123 5.89 5.42 3.66
C ALA A 123 6.87 6.42 3.04
N ALA A 124 7.82 5.93 2.21
CA ALA A 124 8.74 6.79 1.49
C ALA A 124 8.03 7.77 0.56
N LEU A 125 7.03 7.28 -0.20
CA LEU A 125 6.28 8.13 -1.13
C LEU A 125 5.45 9.17 -0.38
N TYR A 126 4.70 8.75 0.64
CA TYR A 126 3.88 9.64 1.45
C TYR A 126 4.73 10.73 2.14
N ALA A 127 5.84 10.33 2.76
CA ALA A 127 6.75 11.25 3.43
C ALA A 127 7.34 12.29 2.48
N GLY A 128 7.69 11.88 1.26
CA GLY A 128 8.11 12.79 0.21
C GLY A 128 7.02 13.82 -0.14
N ILE A 129 5.78 13.37 -0.35
CA ILE A 129 4.66 14.26 -0.66
C ILE A 129 4.39 15.23 0.51
N LYS A 130 4.34 14.72 1.74
CA LYS A 130 4.08 15.53 2.94
C LYS A 130 5.18 16.58 3.17
N LEU A 131 6.43 16.22 2.93
CA LEU A 131 7.54 17.18 2.99
C LEU A 131 7.39 18.30 1.95
N LEU A 132 6.96 17.98 0.72
CA LEU A 132 6.68 19.01 -0.28
C LEU A 132 5.50 19.91 0.14
N MET A 133 4.45 19.32 0.73
CA MET A 133 3.32 20.08 1.27
C MET A 133 3.75 21.05 2.37
N ASP A 134 4.59 20.58 3.32
CA ASP A 134 5.15 21.42 4.38
C ASP A 134 5.96 22.60 3.82
N LYS A 135 6.80 22.34 2.80
CA LYS A 135 7.63 23.38 2.15
C LYS A 135 6.81 24.41 1.39
N GLN A 136 5.69 23.99 0.80
CA GLN A 136 4.73 24.88 0.14
C GLN A 136 3.73 25.54 1.10
N GLY A 137 3.74 25.16 2.39
CA GLY A 137 2.81 25.68 3.39
C GLY A 137 1.35 25.28 3.14
N ILE A 138 1.12 24.15 2.47
CA ILE A 138 -0.22 23.64 2.13
C ILE A 138 -0.58 22.44 3.01
N THR A 139 -1.87 22.32 3.32
CA THR A 139 -2.41 21.23 4.14
C THR A 139 -3.27 20.25 3.36
N HIS A 140 -3.62 20.59 2.11
CA HIS A 140 -4.46 19.79 1.24
C HIS A 140 -3.90 19.75 -0.18
N VAL A 141 -4.20 18.68 -0.90
CA VAL A 141 -3.94 18.58 -2.34
C VAL A 141 -5.26 18.53 -3.09
N ASP A 142 -5.33 19.35 -4.13
CA ASP A 142 -6.50 19.48 -4.98
C ASP A 142 -6.71 18.24 -5.87
N SER A 143 -5.64 17.76 -6.50
CA SER A 143 -5.70 16.66 -7.44
C SER A 143 -4.38 15.91 -7.46
N ILE A 144 -4.44 14.61 -7.74
CA ILE A 144 -3.27 13.74 -7.80
C ILE A 144 -3.26 13.04 -9.15
N SER A 145 -2.12 13.10 -9.84
CA SER A 145 -1.90 12.46 -11.14
C SER A 145 -0.81 11.39 -11.04
N PHE A 146 -1.17 10.13 -11.29
CA PHE A 146 -0.23 9.02 -11.34
C PHE A 146 0.36 8.86 -12.73
N ALA A 147 1.66 9.13 -12.86
CA ALA A 147 2.41 8.88 -14.08
C ALA A 147 3.16 7.54 -13.99
N GLY A 148 3.49 6.98 -15.16
CA GLY A 148 4.29 5.75 -15.31
C GLY A 148 3.46 4.47 -15.34
N ALA A 149 4.15 3.36 -15.64
CA ALA A 149 3.52 2.04 -15.78
C ALA A 149 2.87 1.56 -14.48
N PHE A 150 3.48 1.90 -13.34
CA PHE A 150 2.92 1.62 -12.02
C PHE A 150 1.57 2.34 -11.82
N GLY A 151 1.51 3.64 -12.15
CA GLY A 151 0.32 4.47 -11.96
C GLY A 151 -0.90 4.12 -12.82
N THR A 152 -0.71 3.37 -13.91
CA THR A 152 -1.77 3.15 -14.92
C THR A 152 -2.88 2.21 -14.44
N PHE A 153 -2.57 1.27 -13.55
CA PHE A 153 -3.49 0.21 -13.15
C PHE A 153 -3.84 0.22 -11.67
N ILE A 154 -3.40 1.24 -10.95
CA ILE A 154 -3.68 1.40 -9.52
C ILE A 154 -5.06 2.04 -9.36
N ASP A 155 -5.90 1.38 -8.57
CA ASP A 155 -7.16 1.96 -8.12
C ASP A 155 -6.88 3.03 -7.05
N PRO A 156 -7.29 4.28 -7.27
CA PRO A 156 -7.06 5.38 -6.33
C PRO A 156 -7.55 5.13 -4.91
N LYS A 157 -8.66 4.40 -4.75
CA LYS A 157 -9.23 4.07 -3.44
C LYS A 157 -8.22 3.27 -2.64
N TYR A 158 -7.68 2.18 -3.20
CA TYR A 158 -6.74 1.31 -2.50
C TYR A 158 -5.37 1.97 -2.29
N ALA A 159 -4.93 2.83 -3.23
CA ALA A 159 -3.74 3.66 -3.01
C ALA A 159 -3.90 4.55 -1.77
N MET A 160 -5.07 5.18 -1.59
CA MET A 160 -5.34 6.05 -0.46
C MET A 160 -5.56 5.26 0.84
N VAL A 161 -6.22 4.09 0.79
CA VAL A 161 -6.36 3.18 1.94
C VAL A 161 -5.01 2.74 2.50
N LEU A 162 -4.03 2.43 1.63
CA LEU A 162 -2.68 2.12 2.08
C LEU A 162 -1.94 3.35 2.63
N GLY A 163 -2.39 4.57 2.31
CA GLY A 163 -1.62 5.79 2.53
C GLY A 163 -0.41 5.90 1.60
N LEU A 164 -0.55 5.45 0.35
CA LEU A 164 0.42 5.72 -0.71
C LEU A 164 0.39 7.19 -1.13
N ILE A 165 -0.78 7.82 -1.01
CA ILE A 165 -1.05 9.22 -1.33
C ILE A 165 -1.77 9.90 -0.15
N PRO A 166 -1.64 11.23 0.01
CA PRO A 166 -2.43 12.00 0.97
C PRO A 166 -3.92 11.95 0.64
N ASP A 167 -4.72 12.30 1.64
CA ASP A 167 -6.17 12.43 1.49
C ASP A 167 -6.52 13.44 0.38
N CYS A 168 -7.37 13.00 -0.54
CA CYS A 168 -7.81 13.77 -1.69
C CYS A 168 -9.19 13.24 -2.10
N ASP A 169 -9.97 14.07 -2.80
CA ASP A 169 -11.17 13.58 -3.46
C ASP A 169 -10.79 12.52 -4.51
N LEU A 170 -11.28 11.29 -4.36
CA LEU A 170 -10.97 10.17 -5.25
C LEU A 170 -11.29 10.48 -6.71
N ASP A 171 -12.31 11.31 -6.97
CA ASP A 171 -12.70 11.70 -8.34
C ASP A 171 -11.66 12.64 -9.00
N ARG A 172 -10.76 13.22 -8.18
CA ARG A 172 -9.62 14.07 -8.59
C ARG A 172 -8.27 13.32 -8.59
N VAL A 173 -8.28 12.01 -8.39
CA VAL A 173 -7.09 11.16 -8.48
C VAL A 173 -7.13 10.35 -9.77
N LYS A 174 -6.18 10.58 -10.69
CA LYS A 174 -6.22 10.01 -12.05
C LYS A 174 -4.88 9.45 -12.50
N ALA A 175 -4.92 8.39 -13.29
CA ALA A 175 -3.75 7.93 -14.03
C ALA A 175 -3.56 8.76 -15.29
N VAL A 176 -2.33 9.22 -15.54
CA VAL A 176 -1.95 9.98 -16.74
C VAL A 176 -1.05 9.18 -17.71
N GLY A 177 -0.76 7.92 -17.36
CA GLY A 177 0.03 7.01 -18.18
C GLY A 177 1.50 7.45 -18.32
N ASN A 178 2.11 7.18 -19.48
CA ASN A 178 3.51 7.51 -19.73
C ASN A 178 3.71 9.01 -20.04
N ALA A 179 3.63 9.85 -19.00
CA ALA A 179 3.80 11.30 -19.11
C ALA A 179 5.14 11.71 -19.75
N ALA A 180 6.22 11.00 -19.43
CA ALA A 180 7.54 11.24 -20.02
C ALA A 180 7.54 11.01 -21.54
N GLY A 181 6.90 9.92 -21.99
CA GLY A 181 6.74 9.62 -23.41
C GLY A 181 5.86 10.63 -24.15
N TYR A 182 4.78 11.10 -23.52
CA TYR A 182 3.96 12.17 -24.08
C TYR A 182 4.73 13.49 -24.19
N GLY A 183 5.45 13.89 -23.13
CA GLY A 183 6.30 15.09 -23.14
C GLY A 183 7.38 15.04 -24.21
N ALA A 184 8.02 13.88 -24.43
CA ALA A 184 8.99 13.69 -25.49
C ALA A 184 8.40 13.90 -26.90
N LYS A 185 7.19 13.37 -27.14
CA LYS A 185 6.47 13.59 -28.41
C LYS A 185 6.12 15.06 -28.61
N MET A 186 5.63 15.74 -27.57
CA MET A 186 5.31 17.17 -27.62
C MET A 186 6.55 18.01 -27.98
N ALA A 187 7.68 17.75 -27.32
CA ALA A 187 8.93 18.44 -27.58
C ALA A 187 9.54 18.12 -28.96
N LEU A 188 9.27 16.92 -29.51
CA LEU A 188 9.70 16.52 -30.85
C LEU A 188 8.89 17.25 -31.93
N LEU A 189 7.57 17.34 -31.77
CA LEU A 189 6.65 17.86 -32.77
C LEU A 189 6.46 19.39 -32.72
N ASN A 190 6.78 20.04 -31.58
CA ASN A 190 6.62 21.48 -31.41
C ASN A 190 7.82 22.11 -30.69
N ARG A 191 8.45 23.10 -31.33
CA ARG A 191 9.61 23.82 -30.78
C ARG A 191 9.23 24.71 -29.60
N ASP A 192 8.00 25.20 -29.54
CA ASP A 192 7.53 26.05 -28.43
C ASP A 192 7.35 25.22 -27.15
N PHE A 193 6.77 24.01 -27.24
CA PHE A 193 6.73 23.09 -26.09
C PHE A 193 8.13 22.69 -25.62
N ARG A 194 9.10 22.55 -26.52
CA ARG A 194 10.50 22.30 -26.13
C ARG A 194 11.07 23.46 -25.31
N ARG A 195 10.87 24.70 -25.77
CA ARG A 195 11.30 25.91 -25.04
C ARG A 195 10.61 26.03 -23.68
N GLU A 196 9.31 25.72 -23.61
CA GLU A 196 8.54 25.73 -22.37
C GLU A 196 9.10 24.72 -21.34
N ILE A 197 9.43 23.50 -21.78
CA ILE A 197 10.08 22.50 -20.92
C ILE A 197 11.44 23.02 -20.42
N GLU A 198 12.28 23.57 -21.29
CA GLU A 198 13.58 24.15 -20.91
C GLU A 198 13.44 25.27 -19.87
N GLN A 199 12.43 26.13 -20.01
CA GLN A 199 12.13 27.19 -19.04
C GLN A 199 11.61 26.62 -17.72
N THR A 200 10.74 25.60 -17.78
CA THR A 200 10.15 24.96 -16.61
C THR A 200 11.24 24.29 -15.75
N VAL A 201 12.16 23.56 -16.37
CA VAL A 201 13.26 22.88 -15.67
C VAL A 201 14.11 23.86 -14.85
N ARG A 202 14.33 25.09 -15.35
CA ARG A 202 15.09 26.13 -14.63
C ARG A 202 14.41 26.65 -13.36
N ARG A 203 13.11 26.39 -13.21
CA ARG A 203 12.30 26.81 -12.06
C ARG A 203 12.05 25.68 -11.06
N ILE A 204 12.48 24.46 -11.38
CA ILE A 204 12.33 23.31 -10.48
C ILE A 204 13.36 23.44 -9.35
N GLU A 205 12.86 23.52 -8.12
CA GLU A 205 13.68 23.38 -6.93
C GLU A 205 13.72 21.91 -6.52
N LYS A 206 14.93 21.37 -6.37
CA LYS A 206 15.15 20.00 -5.92
C LYS A 206 15.25 19.99 -4.40
N ILE A 207 14.43 19.17 -3.75
CA ILE A 207 14.47 18.96 -2.30
C ILE A 207 15.10 17.61 -2.00
N GLU A 208 16.25 17.63 -1.32
CA GLU A 208 16.98 16.42 -0.95
C GLU A 208 16.47 15.88 0.38
N THR A 209 15.61 14.86 0.31
CA THR A 209 14.95 14.24 1.46
C THR A 209 15.92 13.81 2.57
N ALA A 210 17.14 13.37 2.21
CA ALA A 210 18.16 12.95 3.16
C ALA A 210 18.70 14.07 4.06
N LEU A 211 18.51 15.34 3.66
CA LEU A 211 18.94 16.52 4.43
C LEU A 211 17.79 17.15 5.22
N GLU A 212 16.58 16.61 5.10
CA GLU A 212 15.36 17.23 5.63
C GLU A 212 14.95 16.55 6.94
N PRO A 213 15.07 17.22 8.10
CA PRO A 213 14.88 16.59 9.41
C PRO A 213 13.48 15.98 9.59
N LYS A 214 12.46 16.59 8.97
CA LYS A 214 11.07 16.12 9.04
C LYS A 214 10.79 14.88 8.19
N PHE A 215 11.66 14.51 7.25
CA PHE A 215 11.40 13.37 6.38
C PHE A 215 11.26 12.06 7.18
N GLN A 216 12.16 11.84 8.15
CA GLN A 216 12.12 10.64 8.99
C GLN A 216 10.84 10.60 9.85
N GLU A 217 10.42 11.73 10.40
CA GLU A 217 9.17 11.84 11.16
C GLU A 217 7.95 11.48 10.29
N HIS A 218 7.84 12.11 9.12
CA HIS A 218 6.76 11.81 8.16
C HIS A 218 6.78 10.35 7.71
N PHE A 219 7.97 9.78 7.53
CA PHE A 219 8.16 8.37 7.16
C PHE A 219 7.64 7.44 8.26
N VAL A 220 8.01 7.67 9.52
CA VAL A 220 7.54 6.86 10.66
C VAL A 220 6.02 6.94 10.79
N HIS A 221 5.43 8.13 10.70
CA HIS A 221 3.98 8.30 10.72
C HIS A 221 3.30 7.56 9.56
N ALA A 222 3.94 7.57 8.39
CA ALA A 222 3.44 6.91 7.19
C ALA A 222 3.68 5.39 7.16
N MET A 223 4.32 4.77 8.16
CA MET A 223 4.41 3.31 8.24
C MET A 223 3.06 2.66 8.56
N ALA A 224 2.25 3.31 9.40
CA ALA A 224 0.90 2.86 9.73
C ALA A 224 -0.07 3.08 8.56
N MET A 225 -1.11 2.26 8.40
CA MET A 225 -2.10 2.37 7.32
C MET A 225 -3.40 3.07 7.80
N PRO A 226 -3.90 4.10 7.09
CA PRO A 226 -3.21 4.83 6.01
C PRO A 226 -2.06 5.70 6.53
N ASN A 227 -2.17 6.27 7.74
CA ASN A 227 -1.12 7.02 8.44
C ASN A 227 -1.45 7.08 9.94
N LYS A 228 -0.43 7.22 10.80
CA LYS A 228 -0.60 7.32 12.26
C LYS A 228 -1.26 8.63 12.70
N VAL A 229 -0.93 9.74 12.02
CA VAL A 229 -1.28 11.11 12.43
C VAL A 229 -2.35 11.71 11.52
N ASP A 230 -2.19 11.61 10.20
CA ASP A 230 -3.13 12.20 9.25
C ASP A 230 -4.50 11.46 9.27
N ALA A 231 -5.60 12.22 9.14
CA ALA A 231 -6.95 11.74 9.48
C ALA A 231 -7.77 11.14 8.32
N PHE A 232 -7.43 11.43 7.06
CA PHE A 232 -8.11 10.93 5.86
C PHE A 232 -9.66 11.06 5.85
N PRO A 233 -10.22 12.28 6.04
CA PRO A 233 -11.66 12.47 6.02
C PRO A 233 -12.31 12.13 4.66
N LYS A 234 -11.69 12.46 3.52
CA LYS A 234 -12.26 12.14 2.19
C LYS A 234 -12.29 10.65 1.92
N LEU A 235 -11.29 9.91 2.40
CA LEU A 235 -11.31 8.46 2.35
C LEU A 235 -12.47 7.89 3.18
N SER A 236 -12.65 8.41 4.41
CA SER A 236 -13.68 7.95 5.34
C SER A 236 -15.11 8.17 4.82
N GLU A 237 -15.32 9.15 3.92
CA GLU A 237 -16.59 9.34 3.20
C GLU A 237 -16.89 8.21 2.21
N ARG A 238 -15.88 7.44 1.77
CA ARG A 238 -15.96 6.44 0.69
C ARG A 238 -15.77 5.01 1.17
N VAL A 239 -15.07 4.80 2.28
CA VAL A 239 -14.81 3.47 2.87
C VAL A 239 -14.93 3.52 4.39
N THR A 240 -15.41 2.43 4.99
CA THR A 240 -15.36 2.23 6.43
C THR A 240 -13.95 1.79 6.82
N LEU A 241 -13.22 2.65 7.52
CA LEU A 241 -11.90 2.30 8.05
C LEU A 241 -12.01 1.46 9.33
N PRO A 242 -11.11 0.49 9.55
CA PRO A 242 -11.04 -0.23 10.82
C PRO A 242 -10.80 0.73 12.00
N GLU A 243 -11.32 0.37 13.18
CA GLU A 243 -11.01 1.10 14.40
C GLU A 243 -9.50 1.05 14.69
N ARG A 244 -8.94 2.20 15.06
CA ARG A 244 -7.55 2.29 15.51
C ARG A 244 -7.42 1.53 16.84
N LYS A 245 -6.95 0.28 16.78
CA LYS A 245 -6.56 -0.48 17.98
C LYS A 245 -5.34 0.22 18.57
N LEU A 246 -5.55 1.05 19.60
CA LEU A 246 -4.46 1.51 20.46
C LEU A 246 -3.84 0.27 21.11
N MET A 247 -2.70 -0.19 20.59
CA MET A 247 -1.87 -1.16 21.29
C MET A 247 -1.48 -0.50 22.61
N ALA A 248 -1.96 -1.05 23.73
CA ALA A 248 -1.56 -0.60 25.05
C ALA A 248 -0.02 -0.64 25.13
N ASP A 249 0.60 0.48 25.48
CA ASP A 249 2.04 0.59 25.68
C ASP A 249 2.49 -0.44 26.71
N GLY A 250 3.00 -1.57 26.23
CA GLY A 250 3.73 -2.55 27.02
C GLY A 250 5.15 -2.05 27.29
N MET A 251 5.28 -0.93 27.98
CA MET A 251 6.53 -0.59 28.66
C MET A 251 6.60 -1.44 29.94
N PRO A 252 7.65 -2.26 30.15
CA PRO A 252 7.90 -2.80 31.47
C PRO A 252 8.22 -1.61 32.38
N GLU A 253 7.43 -1.41 33.45
CA GLU A 253 7.77 -0.46 34.50
C GLU A 253 9.17 -0.79 35.03
N ASP A 254 10.11 0.09 34.70
CA ASP A 254 11.49 0.00 35.12
C ASP A 254 11.59 0.13 36.65
N GLY A 255 12.53 -0.62 37.21
CA GLY A 255 12.55 -1.05 38.60
C GLY A 255 12.56 0.08 39.63
N THR A 256 11.65 -0.01 40.60
CA THR A 256 11.76 0.72 41.86
C THR A 256 13.04 0.30 42.61
N PRO A 257 13.96 1.23 42.94
CA PRO A 257 15.11 0.90 43.77
C PRO A 257 14.62 0.63 45.20
N ARG A 258 14.65 -0.64 45.62
CA ARG A 258 14.46 -1.03 47.03
C ARG A 258 15.52 -0.36 47.89
N ARG A 259 15.12 0.73 48.58
CA ARG A 259 15.82 1.31 49.74
C ARG A 259 16.07 0.21 50.77
N ARG A 260 17.28 -0.33 50.82
CA ARG A 260 17.73 -1.20 51.91
C ARG A 260 18.11 -0.31 53.09
N GLY A 261 17.16 -0.10 53.99
CA GLY A 261 17.39 0.51 55.29
C GLY A 261 18.40 -0.32 56.09
N GLY A 262 19.39 0.35 56.66
CA GLY A 262 20.44 -0.29 57.45
C GLY A 262 19.93 -0.88 58.77
N ARG A 263 20.67 -1.88 59.28
CA ARG A 263 20.77 -2.12 60.72
C ARG A 263 22.08 -2.84 61.07
N ARG A 264 22.88 -2.12 61.84
CA ARG A 264 23.91 -2.52 62.82
C ARG A 264 23.89 -4.01 63.23
N ARG A 265 25.05 -4.67 63.18
CA ARG A 265 25.96 -4.92 64.32
C ARG A 265 27.28 -5.46 63.80
#